data_AF-A0A7X1CK03-F1
#
_entry.id   AF-A0A7X1CK03-F1
#
_cell.length_a   1.000
_cell.length_b   1.000
_cell.length_c   1.000
_cell.angle_alpha   90.00
_cell.angle_beta   90.00
_cell.angle_gamma   90.00
#
_symmetry.space_group_name_H-M   'P 1'
#
loop_
_entity.id
_entity.type
_entity.pdbx_description
1 polymer ?
#
loop_
_entity_poly.entity_id
_entity_poly.type
_entity_poly.pdbx_seq_one_letter_code
_entity_poly.pdbx_strand_id
1 'polypeptide(L)' 'MKKLFGLVAFVVLFSFSFLFSGVTAQAALQDGSYSVNYTVLQGDSDSVSMANDYFDKPATVKVEGGKT' A
#
# COMPACT_ATOMS: atom_id res chain seq x y z
N MET A 1 19.74 39.81 -21.89
CA MET A 1 18.32 39.49 -21.64
C MET A 1 17.90 38.11 -22.14
N LYS A 2 18.33 37.65 -23.34
CA LYS A 2 17.99 36.31 -23.88
C LYS A 2 18.43 35.11 -23.01
N LYS A 3 19.61 35.17 -22.38
CA LYS A 3 20.14 34.09 -21.51
C LYS A 3 19.39 33.96 -20.18
N LEU A 4 18.85 35.07 -19.67
CA LEU A 4 18.01 35.10 -18.46
C LEU A 4 16.65 34.44 -18.73
N PHE A 5 16.06 34.69 -19.90
CA PHE A 5 14.83 34.04 -20.34
C PHE A 5 14.96 32.50 -20.45
N GLY A 6 16.08 32.01 -21.00
CA GLY A 6 16.32 30.56 -21.07
C GLY A 6 16.48 29.89 -19.71
N LEU A 7 17.15 30.56 -18.76
CA LEU A 7 17.33 30.06 -17.40
C LEU A 7 16.00 30.05 -16.62
N VAL A 8 15.19 31.10 -16.76
CA VAL A 8 13.85 31.15 -16.15
C VAL A 8 12.95 30.06 -16.73
N ALA A 9 12.99 29.84 -18.05
CA ALA A 9 12.24 28.74 -18.68
C ALA A 9 12.68 27.36 -18.18
N PHE A 10 13.98 27.14 -17.99
CA PHE A 10 14.53 25.88 -17.47
C PHE A 10 14.13 25.63 -16.01
N VAL A 11 14.15 26.66 -15.16
CA VAL A 11 13.69 26.57 -13.77
C VAL A 11 12.19 26.27 -13.70
N VAL A 12 11.37 26.94 -14.53
CA VAL A 12 9.93 26.67 -14.59
C VAL A 12 9.64 25.24 -15.04
N LEU A 13 10.37 24.73 -16.04
CA LEU A 13 10.22 23.35 -16.52
C LEU A 13 10.65 22.32 -15.46
N PHE A 14 11.75 22.59 -14.76
CA PHE A 14 12.26 21.72 -13.70
C PHE A 14 11.34 21.70 -12.48
N SER A 15 10.77 22.85 -12.10
CA SER A 15 9.78 22.97 -11.03
C SER A 15 8.45 22.28 -11.40
N PHE A 16 8.07 22.26 -12.68
CA PHE A 16 6.85 21.59 -13.14
C PHE A 16 6.90 20.06 -12.95
N SER A 17 8.09 19.46 -13.08
CA SER A 17 8.31 18.02 -12.83
C SER A 17 8.03 17.60 -11.39
N PHE A 18 8.09 18.53 -10.43
CA PHE A 18 7.83 18.26 -9.01
C PHE A 18 6.33 18.29 -8.65
N LEU A 19 5.47 18.80 -9.53
CA LEU A 19 4.02 18.88 -9.30
C LEU A 19 3.30 17.53 -9.44
N PHE A 20 3.99 16.51 -9.97
CA PHE A 20 3.41 15.18 -10.22
C PHE A 20 3.91 14.08 -9.28
N SER A 21 4.82 14.37 -8.34
CA SER A 21 5.44 13.35 -7.48
C SER A 21 4.54 12.84 -6.33
N GLY A 22 3.27 13.25 -6.25
CA GLY A 22 2.45 13.05 -5.06
C GLY A 22 1.17 12.21 -5.20
N VAL A 23 0.79 11.75 -6.40
CA VAL A 23 -0.46 10.98 -6.55
C VAL A 23 -0.18 9.49 -6.40
N THR A 24 -0.06 9.03 -5.15
CA THR A 24 -0.23 7.62 -4.85
C THR A 24 -1.73 7.34 -4.79
N ALA A 25 -2.29 6.78 -5.85
CA ALA A 25 -3.63 6.21 -5.80
C ALA A 25 -3.57 4.98 -4.87
N GLN A 26 -3.82 5.19 -3.58
CA GLN A 26 -3.99 4.09 -2.65
C GLN A 26 -5.34 3.46 -2.98
N ALA A 27 -5.31 2.36 -3.71
CA ALA A 27 -6.51 1.60 -4.04
C ALA A 27 -7.14 1.09 -2.74
N ALA A 28 -8.28 1.65 -2.37
CA ALA A 28 -9.08 1.14 -1.28
C ALA A 28 -9.57 -0.26 -1.65
N LEU A 29 -9.47 -1.20 -0.71
CA LEU A 29 -10.10 -2.51 -0.86
C LEU A 29 -11.61 -2.31 -0.94
N GLN A 30 -12.22 -2.95 -1.92
CA GLN A 30 -13.66 -2.93 -2.09
C GLN A 30 -14.32 -3.75 -0.99
N ASP A 31 -15.57 -3.43 -0.69
CA ASP A 31 -16.37 -4.25 0.22
C ASP A 31 -16.54 -5.65 -0.37
N GLY A 32 -16.31 -6.68 0.46
CA GLY A 32 -16.32 -8.05 0.00
C GLY A 32 -15.68 -9.03 0.98
N SER A 33 -15.73 -10.31 0.62
CA SER A 33 -15.08 -11.39 1.36
C SER A 33 -13.81 -11.85 0.65
N TYR A 34 -12.72 -11.89 1.40
CA TYR A 34 -11.39 -12.24 0.93
C TYR A 34 -10.88 -13.46 1.68
N SER A 35 -10.23 -14.36 0.95
CA SER A 35 -9.57 -15.52 1.51
C SER A 35 -8.10 -15.18 1.81
N VAL A 36 -7.67 -15.33 3.05
CA VAL A 36 -6.32 -15.00 3.50
C VAL A 36 -5.63 -16.23 4.09
N ASN A 37 -4.45 -16.53 3.56
CA ASN A 37 -3.58 -17.57 4.14
C ASN A 37 -2.92 -17.03 5.40
N TYR A 38 -2.86 -17.85 6.43
CA TYR A 38 -2.22 -17.50 7.70
C TYR A 38 -1.55 -18.72 8.34
N THR A 39 -0.60 -18.42 9.23
CA THR A 39 0.09 -19.38 10.06
C THR A 39 -0.01 -18.90 11.51
N VAL A 40 -0.35 -19.81 12.43
CA VAL A 40 -0.39 -19.51 13.86
C VAL A 40 1.00 -19.74 14.43
N LEU A 41 1.58 -18.71 15.04
CA LEU A 41 2.91 -18.75 15.65
C LEU A 41 2.82 -18.97 17.16
N GLN A 42 3.94 -19.36 17.76
CA GLN A 42 4.08 -19.46 19.21
C GLN A 42 4.02 -18.06 19.84
N GLY A 43 3.72 -17.99 21.14
CA GLY A 43 3.57 -16.70 21.82
C GLY A 43 4.88 -15.94 22.03
N ASP A 44 6.00 -16.66 22.04
CA ASP A 44 7.34 -16.17 22.36
C ASP A 44 8.35 -16.37 21.22
N SER A 45 7.94 -16.92 20.07
CA SER A 45 8.81 -17.09 18.91
C SER A 45 8.04 -17.13 17.59
N ASP A 46 8.76 -16.89 16.49
CA ASP A 46 8.21 -16.98 15.13
C ASP A 46 8.10 -18.44 14.63
N SER A 47 8.24 -19.42 15.52
CA SER A 47 8.03 -20.83 15.19
C SER A 47 6.54 -21.13 15.05
N VAL A 48 6.20 -22.06 14.16
CA VAL A 48 4.81 -22.51 13.99
C VAL A 48 4.31 -23.14 15.30
N SER A 49 3.14 -22.72 15.73
CA SER A 49 2.46 -23.29 16.90
C SER A 49 1.79 -24.60 16.54
N MET A 50 1.74 -25.55 17.48
CA MET A 50 0.90 -26.75 17.33
C MET A 50 -0.58 -26.40 17.12
N ALA A 51 -1.02 -25.22 17.59
CA ALA A 51 -2.39 -24.75 17.38
C ALA A 51 -2.72 -24.48 15.90
N ASN A 52 -1.71 -24.26 15.05
CA ASN A 52 -1.86 -23.96 13.63
C ASN A 52 -2.73 -24.97 12.87
N ASP A 53 -2.71 -26.24 13.29
CA ASP A 53 -3.39 -27.34 12.62
C ASP A 53 -4.81 -27.56 13.17
N TYR A 54 -5.20 -26.84 14.21
CA TYR A 54 -6.52 -26.92 14.84
C TYR A 54 -7.48 -25.81 14.38
N PHE A 55 -7.01 -24.86 13.58
CA PHE A 55 -7.86 -23.84 12.98
C PHE A 55 -8.12 -24.13 11.51
N ASP A 56 -9.35 -23.90 11.07
CA ASP A 56 -9.71 -24.00 9.66
C ASP A 56 -8.96 -22.98 8.81
N LYS A 57 -8.58 -23.41 7.61
CA LYS A 57 -7.81 -22.61 6.66
C LYS A 57 -8.41 -22.70 5.26
N PRO A 58 -8.39 -21.60 4.48
CA PRO A 58 -7.90 -20.25 4.82
C PRO A 58 -8.89 -19.43 5.69
N ALA A 59 -8.46 -18.28 6.20
CA ALA A 59 -9.35 -17.36 6.92
C ALA A 59 -10.19 -16.54 5.94
N THR A 60 -11.45 -16.27 6.30
CA THR A 60 -12.30 -15.33 5.56
C THR A 60 -12.28 -13.96 6.23
N VAL A 61 -11.83 -12.94 5.50
CA VAL A 61 -11.85 -11.53 5.93
C VAL A 61 -12.98 -10.83 5.20
N LYS A 62 -13.87 -10.19 5.95
CA LYS A 62 -14.97 -9.39 5.40
C LYS A 62 -14.60 -7.91 5.51
N VAL A 63 -14.52 -7.22 4.38
CA VAL A 63 -14.31 -5.76 4.29
C VAL A 63 -15.68 -5.12 4.09
N GLU A 64 -16.02 -4.15 4.94
CA GLU A 64 -17.26 -3.38 4.86
C GLU A 64 -16.97 -1.90 5.12
N GLY A 65 -17.56 -1.01 4.32
CA GLY A 65 -17.47 0.44 4.49
C GLY A 65 -16.27 1.11 3.82
N GLY A 66 -15.55 0.43 2.91
CA GLY A 66 -14.51 1.00 2.05
C GLY A 66 -13.35 1.69 2.78
N LYS A 67 -13.17 1.43 4.08
CA LYS A 67 -12.07 1.98 4.88
C LYS A 67 -10.96 0.95 4.98
N THR A 68 -9.85 1.26 4.32
CA THR A 68 -8.53 0.69 4.63
C THR A 68 -7.87 1.48 5.74
#